data_AF-K1U8U0-F1
#
_entry.id   AF-K1U8U0-F1
#
_cell.length_a   1.000
_cell.length_b   1.000
_cell.length_c   1.000
_cell.angle_alpha   90.00
_cell.angle_beta   90.00
_cell.angle_gamma   90.00
#
_symmetry.space_group_name_H-M   'P 1'
#
loop_
_entity.id
_entity.type
_entity.pdbx_description
1 polymer ?
#
loop_
_entity_poly.entity_id
_entity_poly.type
_entity_poly.pdbx_seq_one_letter_code
_entity_poly.pdbx_strand_id
1 'polypeptide(L)'
;MLILAAGIYLTFRLRLLQIVHLPKALKYMFKNEEEGHGEVSSFGALCTALSATIGTGNIVGVATAIGCTALGTAVGGPGALFWMWVAAFFGMATKYAEGFLAVRYRTIDEEGHVLGGPFYYIENGMGHKWKWLAKVFSFFGACVGLFGIGTFTQVNGIASAVQSFFDPNKEDTVSILGTDYSIAIVITAFALAICVGLVVIGGIKRISSVSQVIVPFMAILYIVTVLVLIVTNIEK
;
A
#
# COMPACT_ATOMS: atom_id res chain seq x y z
N MET A 1 16.25 -5.45 -9.29
CA MET A 1 17.48 -6.03 -8.72
C MET A 1 18.18 -5.15 -7.70
N LEU A 2 18.40 -3.85 -7.98
CA LEU A 2 19.09 -2.95 -7.05
C LEU A 2 18.39 -2.82 -5.68
N ILE A 3 17.05 -2.79 -5.65
CA ILE A 3 16.25 -2.77 -4.41
C ILE A 3 16.47 -4.04 -3.58
N LEU A 4 16.50 -5.20 -4.23
CA LEU A 4 16.67 -6.48 -3.55
C LEU A 4 18.11 -6.63 -3.03
N ALA A 5 19.10 -6.22 -3.81
CA ALA A 5 20.49 -6.15 -3.37
C ALA A 5 20.67 -5.19 -2.17
N ALA A 6 20.02 -4.03 -2.19
CA ALA A 6 20.01 -3.09 -1.07
C ALA A 6 19.36 -3.70 0.18
N GLY A 7 18.22 -4.39 0.02
CA GLY A 7 17.55 -5.09 1.12
C GLY A 7 18.41 -6.21 1.74
N ILE A 8 19.12 -6.97 0.91
CA ILE A 8 20.10 -7.97 1.36
C ILE A 8 21.25 -7.29 2.12
N TYR A 9 21.85 -6.24 1.57
CA TYR A 9 22.93 -5.51 2.21
C TYR A 9 22.50 -4.92 3.57
N LEU A 10 21.34 -4.28 3.63
CA LEU A 10 20.79 -3.72 4.86
C LEU A 10 20.45 -4.82 5.88
N THR A 11 19.93 -5.95 5.43
CA THR A 11 19.66 -7.11 6.27
C THR A 11 20.91 -7.60 7.00
N PHE A 12 22.03 -7.73 6.29
CA PHE A 12 23.31 -8.12 6.91
C PHE A 12 23.86 -7.02 7.82
N ARG A 13 23.81 -5.76 7.39
CA ARG A 13 24.31 -4.61 8.18
C ARG A 13 23.52 -4.40 9.47
N LEU A 14 22.21 -4.63 9.44
CA LEU A 14 21.30 -4.53 10.59
C LEU A 14 21.25 -5.83 11.41
N ARG A 15 22.13 -6.81 11.15
CA ARG A 15 22.24 -8.08 11.87
C ARG A 15 20.93 -8.88 11.93
N LEU A 16 20.30 -9.09 10.76
CA LEU A 16 19.04 -9.85 10.63
C LEU A 16 17.90 -9.30 11.50
N LEU A 17 17.75 -7.97 11.51
CA LEU A 17 16.78 -7.23 12.31
C LEU A 17 15.35 -7.79 12.19
N GLN A 18 14.94 -8.24 11.01
CA GLN A 18 13.63 -8.81 10.76
C GLN A 18 13.34 -10.11 11.52
N ILE A 19 14.35 -10.86 11.97
CA ILE A 19 14.14 -12.05 12.82
C ILE A 19 14.22 -11.64 14.29
N VAL A 20 15.21 -10.82 14.65
CA VAL A 20 15.53 -10.50 16.04
C VAL A 20 14.50 -9.56 16.67
N HIS A 21 13.97 -8.59 15.93
CA HIS A 21 13.14 -7.51 16.47
C HIS A 21 11.67 -7.60 16.10
N LEU A 22 11.27 -8.51 15.20
CA LEU A 22 9.88 -8.70 14.81
C LEU A 22 8.94 -9.02 16.00
N PRO A 23 9.31 -9.90 16.96
CA PRO A 23 8.45 -10.16 18.11
C PRO A 23 8.25 -8.92 19.00
N LYS A 24 9.31 -8.11 19.16
CA LYS A 24 9.23 -6.84 19.90
C LYS A 24 8.34 -5.83 19.18
N ALA A 25 8.49 -5.70 17.86
CA ALA A 25 7.67 -4.82 17.04
C ALA A 25 6.18 -5.17 17.14
N LEU A 26 5.82 -6.46 17.03
CA LEU A 26 4.44 -6.92 17.21
C LEU A 26 3.89 -6.58 18.60
N LYS A 27 4.71 -6.70 19.65
CA LYS A 27 4.30 -6.32 21.01
C LYS A 27 4.03 -4.81 21.13
N TYR A 28 4.89 -3.97 20.56
CA TYR A 28 4.73 -2.51 20.57
C TYR A 28 3.63 -1.99 19.63
N MET A 29 3.16 -2.80 18.68
CA MET A 29 1.98 -2.47 17.88
C MET A 29 0.69 -2.48 18.71
N PHE A 30 0.58 -3.37 19.69
CA PHE A 30 -0.60 -3.51 20.55
C PHE A 30 -0.48 -2.72 21.85
N LYS A 31 0.74 -2.38 22.27
CA LYS A 31 0.99 -1.56 23.46
C LYS A 31 1.38 -0.15 23.03
N ASN A 32 0.46 0.81 23.18
CA ASN A 32 0.77 2.22 22.94
C ASN A 32 1.95 2.64 23.85
N GLU A 33 2.95 3.32 23.29
CA GLU A 33 3.97 4.00 24.08
C GLU A 33 3.33 5.22 24.74
N GLU A 34 3.53 5.37 26.06
CA GLU A 34 2.95 6.45 26.86
C GLU A 34 3.62 7.82 26.61
N GLU A 35 4.74 7.88 25.87
CA GLU A 35 5.62 9.07 25.79
C GLU A 35 5.95 9.55 24.35
N GLY A 36 5.25 9.08 23.31
CA GLY A 36 5.54 9.45 21.92
C GLY A 36 4.77 10.67 21.41
N HIS A 37 5.45 11.79 21.13
CA HIS A 37 4.86 12.93 20.41
C HIS A 37 4.74 12.65 18.89
N GLY A 38 3.52 12.38 18.42
CA GLY A 38 3.16 12.19 17.01
C GLY A 38 1.67 12.53 16.76
N GLU A 39 1.32 12.83 15.50
CA GLU A 39 -0.03 13.29 15.14
C GLU A 39 -1.10 12.18 15.14
N VAL A 40 -0.65 10.91 15.08
CA VAL A 40 -1.49 9.71 15.05
C VAL A 40 -0.88 8.64 15.95
N SER A 41 -1.71 7.74 16.50
CA SER A 41 -1.24 6.63 17.32
C SER A 41 -0.39 5.64 16.51
N SER A 42 0.48 4.88 17.16
CA SER A 42 1.33 3.87 16.48
C SER A 42 0.50 2.86 15.69
N PHE A 43 -0.63 2.41 16.24
CA PHE A 43 -1.58 1.55 15.54
C PHE A 43 -2.25 2.26 14.35
N GLY A 44 -2.58 3.55 14.49
CA GLY A 44 -3.12 4.36 13.39
C GLY A 44 -2.16 4.57 12.23
N ALA A 45 -0.91 4.89 12.54
CA ALA A 45 0.16 4.99 11.56
C ALA A 45 0.35 3.66 10.82
N LEU A 46 0.36 2.54 11.56
CA LEU A 46 0.44 1.21 10.98
C LEU A 46 -0.75 0.90 10.07
N CYS A 47 -1.99 1.09 10.54
CA CYS A 47 -3.17 0.85 9.73
C CYS A 47 -3.20 1.75 8.49
N THR A 48 -2.74 2.98 8.59
CA THR A 48 -2.63 3.89 7.44
C THR A 48 -1.56 3.43 6.44
N ALA A 49 -0.43 2.94 6.92
CA ALA A 49 0.60 2.36 6.04
C ALA A 49 0.12 1.05 5.40
N LEU A 50 -0.64 0.23 6.15
CA LEU A 50 -1.24 -1.00 5.65
C LEU A 50 -2.36 -0.74 4.64
N SER A 51 -3.20 0.28 4.83
CA SER A 51 -4.24 0.65 3.85
C SER A 51 -3.64 1.07 2.51
N ALA A 52 -2.49 1.75 2.53
CA ALA A 52 -1.79 2.13 1.30
C ALA A 52 -1.08 0.95 0.60
N THR A 53 -0.76 -0.12 1.32
CA THR A 53 0.01 -1.26 0.78
C THR A 53 -0.85 -2.48 0.46
N ILE A 54 -2.02 -2.61 1.08
CA ILE A 54 -3.01 -3.65 0.78
C ILE A 54 -4.01 -3.08 -0.23
N GLY A 55 -4.11 -3.68 -1.40
CA GLY A 55 -5.06 -3.25 -2.42
C GLY A 55 -5.17 -4.21 -3.59
N THR A 56 -5.63 -3.71 -4.73
CA THR A 56 -5.78 -4.45 -5.99
C THR A 56 -4.49 -5.18 -6.37
N GLY A 57 -3.31 -4.61 -6.07
CA GLY A 57 -2.02 -5.24 -6.30
C GLY A 57 -1.82 -6.58 -5.59
N ASN A 58 -2.38 -6.77 -4.38
CA ASN A 58 -2.24 -8.02 -3.64
C ASN A 58 -3.16 -9.12 -4.21
N ILE A 59 -4.27 -8.75 -4.85
CA ILE A 59 -5.24 -9.68 -5.41
C ILE A 59 -4.87 -9.99 -6.87
N VAL A 60 -4.92 -8.96 -7.71
CA VAL A 60 -4.68 -9.07 -9.16
C VAL A 60 -3.20 -9.27 -9.45
N GLY A 61 -2.30 -8.60 -8.73
CA GLY A 61 -0.86 -8.72 -8.96
C GLY A 61 -0.30 -10.09 -8.61
N VAL A 62 -0.75 -10.70 -7.49
CA VAL A 62 -0.38 -12.08 -7.13
C VAL A 62 -0.95 -13.06 -8.16
N ALA A 63 -2.23 -12.94 -8.53
CA ALA A 63 -2.85 -13.81 -9.54
C ALA A 63 -2.12 -13.73 -10.90
N THR A 64 -1.79 -12.51 -11.32
CA THR A 64 -1.02 -12.25 -12.55
C THR A 64 0.39 -12.84 -12.49
N ALA A 65 1.08 -12.69 -11.35
CA ALA A 65 2.44 -13.20 -11.17
C ALA A 65 2.53 -14.73 -11.25
N ILE A 66 1.54 -15.43 -10.69
CA ILE A 66 1.51 -16.91 -10.69
C ILE A 66 1.09 -17.46 -12.06
N GLY A 67 0.35 -16.69 -12.86
CA GLY A 67 0.04 -17.03 -14.26
C GLY A 67 -1.44 -17.00 -14.64
N CYS A 68 -2.34 -16.54 -13.78
CA CYS A 68 -3.73 -16.26 -14.17
C CYS A 68 -3.83 -14.88 -14.84
N THR A 69 -3.34 -14.77 -16.08
CA THR A 69 -3.68 -13.63 -16.93
C THR A 69 -4.81 -14.02 -17.88
N ALA A 70 -5.72 -13.07 -18.17
CA ALA A 70 -6.76 -13.24 -19.17
C ALA A 70 -6.21 -13.50 -20.60
N LEU A 71 -4.90 -13.34 -20.80
CA LEU A 71 -4.17 -13.57 -22.05
C LEU A 71 -3.45 -14.93 -22.12
N GLY A 72 -3.58 -15.82 -21.13
CA GLY A 72 -3.04 -17.18 -21.18
C GLY A 72 -1.50 -17.27 -21.19
N THR A 73 -0.79 -16.19 -20.85
CA THR A 73 0.67 -16.19 -20.72
C THR A 73 1.05 -16.36 -19.25
N ALA A 74 1.72 -17.47 -18.94
CA ALA A 74 2.29 -17.73 -17.62
C ALA A 74 3.53 -16.85 -17.43
N VAL A 75 3.39 -15.72 -16.73
CA VAL A 75 4.49 -14.75 -16.61
C VAL A 75 5.55 -15.18 -15.57
N GLY A 76 5.16 -15.90 -14.51
CA GLY A 76 6.09 -16.31 -13.43
C GLY A 76 5.95 -17.74 -12.90
N GLY A 77 4.82 -18.40 -13.14
CA GLY A 77 4.56 -19.76 -12.65
C GLY A 77 4.43 -19.85 -11.12
N PRO A 78 4.22 -21.06 -10.56
CA PRO A 78 4.04 -21.26 -9.12
C PRO A 78 5.27 -20.85 -8.28
N GLY A 79 6.46 -20.82 -8.89
CA GLY A 79 7.70 -20.35 -8.26
C GLY A 79 7.69 -18.85 -7.92
N ALA A 80 6.78 -18.06 -8.48
CA ALA A 80 6.65 -16.63 -8.17
C ALA A 80 6.37 -16.39 -6.68
N LEU A 81 5.57 -17.24 -6.03
CA LEU A 81 5.25 -17.11 -4.60
C LEU A 81 6.48 -17.15 -3.71
N PHE A 82 7.40 -18.09 -3.97
CA PHE A 82 8.66 -18.18 -3.24
C PHE A 82 9.46 -16.88 -3.35
N TRP A 83 9.58 -16.32 -4.56
CA TRP A 83 10.30 -15.08 -4.79
C TRP A 83 9.62 -13.86 -4.15
N MET A 84 8.29 -13.85 -4.08
CA MET A 84 7.54 -12.81 -3.36
C MET A 84 7.85 -12.83 -1.86
N TRP A 85 7.96 -14.02 -1.24
CA TRP A 85 8.39 -14.14 0.15
C TRP A 85 9.83 -13.70 0.38
N VAL A 86 10.76 -14.08 -0.51
CA VAL A 86 12.15 -13.64 -0.46
C VAL A 86 12.24 -12.11 -0.56
N ALA A 87 11.52 -11.51 -1.51
CA ALA A 87 11.46 -10.06 -1.68
C ALA A 87 10.85 -9.36 -0.46
N ALA A 88 9.79 -9.92 0.13
CA ALA A 88 9.18 -9.40 1.36
C ALA A 88 10.16 -9.46 2.55
N PHE A 89 10.88 -10.59 2.71
CA PHE A 89 11.83 -10.78 3.79
C PHE A 89 12.95 -9.74 3.77
N PHE A 90 13.60 -9.53 2.62
CA PHE A 90 14.64 -8.51 2.49
C PHE A 90 14.07 -7.08 2.44
N GLY A 91 12.83 -6.92 1.97
CA GLY A 91 12.12 -5.64 1.95
C GLY A 91 11.83 -5.07 3.34
N MET A 92 11.64 -5.94 4.35
CA MET A 92 11.45 -5.49 5.74
C MET A 92 12.62 -4.65 6.25
N ALA A 93 13.87 -5.04 5.94
CA ALA A 93 15.06 -4.29 6.35
C ALA A 93 15.13 -2.91 5.67
N THR A 94 14.80 -2.84 4.38
CA THR A 94 14.73 -1.57 3.64
C THR A 94 13.65 -0.66 4.22
N LYS A 95 12.45 -1.19 4.46
CA LYS A 95 11.34 -0.42 5.05
C LYS A 95 11.65 0.09 6.46
N TYR A 96 12.33 -0.72 7.26
CA TYR A 96 12.81 -0.28 8.57
C TYR A 96 13.80 0.89 8.45
N ALA A 97 14.78 0.80 7.54
CA ALA A 97 15.76 1.88 7.33
C ALA A 97 15.08 3.18 6.85
N GLU A 98 14.12 3.09 5.93
CA GLU A 98 13.31 4.24 5.49
C GLU A 98 12.55 4.89 6.66
N GLY A 99 11.89 4.08 7.50
CA GLY A 99 11.17 4.57 8.67
C GLY A 99 12.09 5.22 9.71
N PHE A 100 13.24 4.59 9.99
CA PHE A 100 14.23 5.13 10.92
C PHE A 100 14.77 6.49 10.45
N LEU A 101 15.14 6.61 9.17
CA LEU A 101 15.61 7.87 8.59
C LEU A 101 14.50 8.94 8.60
N ALA A 102 13.26 8.56 8.28
CA ALA A 102 12.13 9.48 8.29
C ALA A 102 11.89 10.06 9.69
N VAL A 103 12.01 9.27 10.76
CA VAL A 103 11.89 9.78 12.14
C VAL A 103 13.11 10.60 12.54
N ARG A 104 14.32 10.18 12.17
CA ARG A 104 15.58 10.85 12.56
C ARG A 104 15.74 12.24 11.93
N TYR A 105 15.20 12.44 10.74
CA TYR A 105 15.32 13.67 9.94
C TYR A 105 13.97 14.37 9.71
N ARG A 106 12.93 14.05 10.50
CA ARG A 106 11.63 14.74 10.44
C ARG A 106 11.76 16.21 10.79
N THR A 107 10.93 17.03 10.18
CA THR A 107 10.78 18.46 10.46
C THR A 107 9.35 18.73 10.88
N ILE A 108 9.14 19.73 11.74
CA ILE A 108 7.80 20.18 12.14
C ILE A 108 7.53 21.48 11.38
N ASP A 109 6.41 21.55 10.68
CA ASP A 109 5.98 22.74 9.96
C ASP A 109 5.49 23.84 10.92
N GLU A 110 5.31 25.06 10.41
CA GLU A 110 4.76 26.20 11.15
C GLU A 110 3.36 25.93 11.70
N GLU A 111 2.58 25.08 11.02
CA GLU A 111 1.25 24.63 11.45
C GLU A 111 1.29 23.46 12.47
N GLY A 112 2.49 23.03 12.87
CA GLY A 112 2.70 21.94 13.84
C GLY A 112 2.63 20.53 13.23
N HIS A 113 2.52 20.43 11.91
CA HIS A 113 2.47 19.16 11.19
C HIS A 113 3.83 18.46 11.14
N VAL A 114 3.85 17.14 11.36
CA VAL A 114 5.10 16.36 11.34
C VAL A 114 5.38 15.93 9.92
N LEU A 115 6.36 16.59 9.30
CA LEU A 115 6.78 16.35 7.93
C LEU A 115 7.99 15.42 7.91
N GLY A 116 7.83 14.26 7.27
CA GLY A 116 8.85 13.23 7.22
C GLY A 116 8.80 12.42 5.92
N GLY A 117 9.89 11.75 5.61
CA GLY A 117 10.00 10.88 4.43
C GLY A 117 11.27 11.11 3.62
N PRO A 118 11.35 10.47 2.44
CA PRO A 118 12.57 10.45 1.64
C PRO A 118 13.11 11.80 1.22
N PHE A 119 12.24 12.70 0.82
CA PHE A 119 12.63 14.04 0.41
C PHE A 119 13.25 14.83 1.58
N TYR A 120 12.75 14.67 2.82
CA TYR A 120 13.33 15.31 4.00
C TYR A 120 14.66 14.69 4.44
N TYR A 121 14.80 13.36 4.46
CA TYR A 121 16.09 12.79 4.85
C TYR A 121 17.16 12.94 3.75
N ILE A 122 16.77 13.11 2.48
CA ILE A 122 17.70 13.47 1.39
C ILE A 122 18.19 14.91 1.61
N GLU A 123 17.27 15.84 1.87
CA GLU A 123 17.58 17.26 2.06
C GLU A 123 18.35 17.54 3.35
N ASN A 124 17.86 17.03 4.48
CA ASN A 124 18.39 17.27 5.82
C ASN A 124 19.53 16.30 6.20
N GLY A 125 19.59 15.12 5.60
CA GLY A 125 20.58 14.08 5.93
C GLY A 125 21.80 14.04 5.01
N MET A 126 21.62 14.18 3.69
CA MET A 126 22.74 14.18 2.73
C MET A 126 23.27 15.58 2.43
N GLY A 127 22.55 16.62 2.85
CA GLY A 127 22.96 18.02 2.77
C GLY A 127 22.47 18.76 1.52
N HIS A 128 22.64 20.08 1.52
CA HIS A 128 22.04 21.00 0.53
C HIS A 128 22.38 20.66 -0.94
N LYS A 129 23.55 20.06 -1.18
CA LYS A 129 23.99 19.64 -2.54
C LYS A 129 23.10 18.55 -3.16
N TRP A 130 22.37 17.79 -2.35
CA TRP A 130 21.51 16.69 -2.80
C TRP A 130 20.02 17.07 -2.90
N LYS A 131 19.67 18.36 -2.72
CA LYS A 131 18.29 18.85 -2.87
C LYS A 131 17.67 18.54 -4.22
N TRP A 132 18.47 18.48 -5.29
CA TRP A 132 17.97 18.09 -6.61
C TRP A 132 17.37 16.68 -6.60
N LEU A 133 17.99 15.75 -5.85
CA LEU A 133 17.52 14.37 -5.72
C LEU A 133 16.21 14.30 -4.92
N ALA A 134 16.04 15.16 -3.91
CA ALA A 134 14.78 15.28 -3.16
C ALA A 134 13.64 15.75 -4.06
N LYS A 135 13.89 16.75 -4.92
CA LYS A 135 12.90 17.25 -5.89
C LYS A 135 12.51 16.18 -6.91
N VAL A 136 13.50 15.47 -7.46
CA VAL A 136 13.27 14.37 -8.39
C VAL A 136 12.48 13.25 -7.72
N PHE A 137 12.83 12.88 -6.49
CA PHE A 137 12.09 11.87 -5.73
C PHE A 137 10.65 12.30 -5.47
N SER A 138 10.40 13.56 -5.09
CA SER A 138 9.05 14.10 -4.88
C SER A 138 8.22 14.05 -6.17
N PHE A 139 8.80 14.45 -7.29
CA PHE A 139 8.13 14.39 -8.60
C PHE A 139 7.76 12.95 -8.99
N PHE A 140 8.72 12.03 -8.99
CA PHE A 140 8.43 10.62 -9.29
C PHE A 140 7.50 9.98 -8.25
N GLY A 141 7.62 10.35 -6.98
CA GLY A 141 6.72 9.91 -5.91
C GLY A 141 5.28 10.33 -6.17
N ALA A 142 5.06 11.58 -6.58
CA ALA A 142 3.75 12.07 -6.98
C ALA A 142 3.23 11.34 -8.23
N CYS A 143 4.08 11.14 -9.26
CA CYS A 143 3.70 10.40 -10.46
C CYS A 143 3.31 8.95 -10.14
N VAL A 144 4.07 8.24 -9.30
CA VAL A 144 3.77 6.86 -8.91
C VAL A 144 2.54 6.79 -8.01
N GLY A 145 2.34 7.78 -7.13
CA GLY A 145 1.14 7.88 -6.30
C GLY A 145 -0.13 8.13 -7.11
N LEU A 146 -0.05 8.94 -8.16
CA LEU A 146 -1.19 9.21 -9.03
C LEU A 146 -1.40 8.08 -10.04
N PHE A 147 -0.41 7.84 -10.91
CA PHE A 147 -0.48 6.99 -12.11
C PHE A 147 -0.08 5.54 -11.88
N GLY A 148 0.68 5.25 -10.83
CA GLY A 148 1.19 3.91 -10.55
C GLY A 148 0.29 3.14 -9.59
N ILE A 149 0.85 2.86 -8.41
CA ILE A 149 0.25 1.98 -7.40
C ILE A 149 -0.91 2.63 -6.62
N GLY A 150 -1.03 3.95 -6.67
CA GLY A 150 -2.09 4.66 -5.96
C GLY A 150 -3.38 4.72 -6.76
N THR A 151 -3.82 5.91 -7.13
CA THR A 151 -5.23 6.14 -7.49
C THR A 151 -5.71 5.36 -8.72
N PHE A 152 -5.02 5.46 -9.86
CA PHE A 152 -5.55 4.92 -11.12
C PHE A 152 -5.70 3.40 -11.12
N THR A 153 -4.66 2.66 -10.70
CA THR A 153 -4.70 1.19 -10.67
C THR A 153 -5.74 0.66 -9.68
N GLN A 154 -5.90 1.34 -8.53
CA GLN A 154 -6.88 0.95 -7.52
C GLN A 154 -8.31 1.17 -8.02
N VAL A 155 -8.60 2.35 -8.58
CA VAL A 155 -9.93 2.67 -9.15
C VAL A 155 -10.27 1.74 -10.31
N ASN A 156 -9.30 1.42 -11.18
CA ASN A 156 -9.51 0.50 -12.29
C ASN A 156 -9.85 -0.92 -11.82
N GLY A 157 -9.19 -1.41 -10.76
CA GLY A 157 -9.52 -2.69 -10.14
C GLY A 157 -10.95 -2.72 -9.59
N ILE A 158 -11.37 -1.66 -8.90
CA ILE A 158 -12.74 -1.53 -8.37
C ILE A 158 -13.75 -1.49 -9.52
N ALA A 159 -13.51 -0.67 -10.54
CA ALA A 159 -14.40 -0.55 -11.69
C ALA A 159 -14.57 -1.89 -12.44
N SER A 160 -13.48 -2.64 -12.62
CA SER A 160 -13.49 -3.95 -13.27
C SER A 160 -14.28 -4.99 -12.45
N ALA A 161 -14.12 -4.98 -11.12
CA ALA A 161 -14.88 -5.84 -10.23
C ALA A 161 -16.39 -5.50 -10.27
N VAL A 162 -16.73 -4.21 -10.15
CA VAL A 162 -18.13 -3.74 -10.21
C VAL A 162 -18.78 -4.11 -11.53
N GLN A 163 -18.09 -3.89 -12.66
CA GLN A 163 -18.60 -4.31 -13.96
C GLN A 163 -18.84 -5.81 -14.01
N SER A 164 -17.87 -6.61 -13.56
CA SER A 164 -17.98 -8.08 -13.58
C SER A 164 -19.12 -8.61 -12.69
N PHE A 165 -19.48 -7.91 -11.62
CA PHE A 165 -20.55 -8.32 -10.71
C PHE A 165 -21.94 -7.79 -11.11
N PHE A 166 -22.04 -6.53 -11.53
CA PHE A 166 -23.32 -5.85 -11.73
C PHE A 166 -23.76 -5.77 -13.20
N ASP A 167 -22.82 -5.76 -14.16
CA ASP A 167 -23.13 -5.68 -15.58
C ASP A 167 -22.08 -6.44 -16.43
N PRO A 168 -22.10 -7.78 -16.37
CA PRO A 168 -21.12 -8.61 -17.09
C PRO A 168 -21.25 -8.49 -18.62
N ASN A 169 -22.45 -8.19 -19.12
CA ASN A 169 -22.78 -8.16 -20.55
C ASN A 169 -22.67 -6.76 -21.19
N LYS A 170 -22.44 -5.70 -20.39
CA LYS A 170 -22.46 -4.30 -20.84
C LYS A 170 -23.76 -3.94 -21.57
N GLU A 171 -24.90 -4.33 -21.02
CA GLU A 171 -26.20 -4.06 -21.65
C GLU A 171 -26.67 -2.61 -21.42
N ASP A 172 -26.27 -2.01 -20.31
CA ASP A 172 -26.62 -0.64 -19.92
C ASP A 172 -25.39 0.30 -20.01
N THR A 173 -24.99 0.64 -21.23
CA THR A 173 -23.85 1.53 -21.49
C THR A 173 -24.26 2.98 -21.72
N VAL A 174 -23.55 3.91 -21.07
CA VAL A 174 -23.56 5.34 -21.37
C VAL A 174 -22.25 5.70 -22.05
N SER A 175 -22.34 6.30 -23.23
CA SER A 175 -21.18 6.77 -23.96
C SER A 175 -20.73 8.13 -23.42
N ILE A 176 -19.55 8.17 -22.78
CA ILE A 176 -18.96 9.40 -22.23
C ILE A 176 -17.61 9.59 -22.92
N LEU A 177 -17.39 10.75 -23.55
CA LEU A 177 -16.14 11.08 -24.25
C LEU A 177 -15.72 10.03 -25.31
N GLY A 178 -16.70 9.45 -26.02
CA GLY A 178 -16.45 8.45 -27.08
C GLY A 178 -16.02 7.07 -26.59
N THR A 179 -16.19 6.78 -25.29
CA THR A 179 -15.96 5.45 -24.70
C THR A 179 -17.24 4.99 -23.96
N ASP A 180 -17.65 3.74 -24.18
CA ASP A 180 -18.84 3.18 -23.56
C ASP A 180 -18.57 2.70 -22.13
N TYR A 181 -19.18 3.36 -21.14
CA TYR A 181 -19.08 3.02 -19.73
C TYR A 181 -20.41 2.45 -19.22
N SER A 182 -20.37 1.35 -18.47
CA SER A 182 -21.58 0.84 -17.80
C SER A 182 -22.09 1.84 -16.76
N ILE A 183 -23.41 2.01 -16.66
CA ILE A 183 -24.05 2.86 -15.64
C ILE A 183 -23.58 2.50 -14.23
N ALA A 184 -23.37 1.21 -13.95
CA ALA A 184 -22.87 0.72 -12.66
C ALA A 184 -21.48 1.29 -12.31
N ILE A 185 -20.60 1.46 -13.31
CA ILE A 185 -19.27 2.04 -13.12
C ILE A 185 -19.39 3.52 -12.80
N VAL A 186 -20.25 4.26 -13.52
CA VAL A 186 -20.43 5.70 -13.32
C VAL A 186 -20.96 6.00 -11.91
N ILE A 187 -21.99 5.28 -11.48
CA ILE A 187 -22.55 5.43 -10.12
C ILE A 187 -21.48 5.11 -9.07
N THR A 188 -20.75 4.02 -9.25
CA THR A 188 -19.69 3.61 -8.30
C THR A 188 -18.56 4.62 -8.26
N ALA A 189 -18.15 5.19 -9.39
CA ALA A 189 -17.10 6.21 -9.45
C ALA A 189 -17.52 7.48 -8.71
N PHE A 190 -18.76 7.95 -8.88
CA PHE A 190 -19.28 9.09 -8.14
C PHE A 190 -19.37 8.81 -6.64
N ALA A 191 -19.91 7.66 -6.24
CA ALA A 191 -19.99 7.26 -4.85
C ALA A 191 -18.59 7.17 -4.21
N LEU A 192 -17.64 6.56 -4.91
CA LEU A 192 -16.25 6.43 -4.46
C LEU A 192 -15.58 7.81 -4.31
N ALA A 193 -15.75 8.70 -5.28
CA ALA A 193 -15.18 10.05 -5.23
C ALA A 193 -15.70 10.85 -4.03
N ILE A 194 -17.00 10.77 -3.73
CA ILE A 194 -17.60 11.43 -2.56
C ILE A 194 -17.04 10.83 -1.27
N CYS A 195 -17.05 9.51 -1.13
CA CYS A 195 -16.55 8.83 0.06
C CYS A 195 -15.07 9.13 0.32
N VAL A 196 -14.22 9.05 -0.71
CA VAL A 196 -12.79 9.38 -0.61
C VAL A 196 -12.61 10.86 -0.29
N GLY A 197 -13.35 11.75 -0.95
CA GLY A 197 -13.32 13.19 -0.67
C GLY A 197 -13.63 13.53 0.79
N LEU A 198 -14.66 12.92 1.37
CA LEU A 198 -15.03 13.10 2.78
C LEU A 198 -13.92 12.68 3.75
N VAL A 199 -13.15 11.65 3.41
CA VAL A 199 -12.03 11.17 4.22
C VAL A 199 -10.81 12.07 4.06
N VAL A 200 -10.45 12.45 2.82
CA VAL A 200 -9.26 13.24 2.50
C VAL A 200 -9.38 14.68 3.01
N ILE A 201 -10.56 15.31 2.89
CA ILE A 201 -10.79 16.68 3.39
C ILE A 201 -10.57 16.77 4.91
N GLY A 202 -10.77 15.68 5.65
CA GLY A 202 -10.51 15.62 7.09
C GLY A 202 -9.03 15.50 7.49
N GLY A 203 -8.11 15.46 6.54
CA GLY A 203 -6.67 15.37 6.79
C GLY A 203 -6.20 14.03 7.38
N ILE A 204 -4.93 13.97 7.79
CA ILE A 204 -4.25 12.73 8.17
C ILE A 204 -4.89 12.03 9.39
N LYS A 205 -5.46 12.81 10.32
CA LYS A 205 -6.17 12.28 11.49
C LYS A 205 -7.41 11.49 11.07
N ARG A 206 -8.22 12.00 10.14
CA ARG A 206 -9.41 11.29 9.64
C ARG A 206 -9.04 10.06 8.83
N ILE A 207 -8.01 10.17 7.97
CA ILE A 207 -7.46 9.04 7.21
C ILE A 207 -7.04 7.91 8.17
N SER A 208 -6.32 8.25 9.24
CA SER A 208 -5.89 7.28 10.25
C SER A 208 -7.07 6.64 10.98
N SER A 209 -8.03 7.42 11.47
CA SER A 209 -9.19 6.88 12.19
C SER A 209 -10.03 5.94 11.33
N VAL A 210 -10.22 6.27 10.05
CA VAL A 210 -10.94 5.40 9.11
C VAL A 210 -10.14 4.13 8.81
N SER A 211 -8.82 4.27 8.58
CA SER A 211 -7.93 3.12 8.30
C SER A 211 -7.87 2.14 9.47
N GLN A 212 -7.90 2.62 10.71
CA GLN A 212 -7.91 1.77 11.91
C GLN A 212 -9.11 0.82 11.99
N VAL A 213 -10.24 1.18 11.36
CA VAL A 213 -11.45 0.35 11.34
C VAL A 213 -11.50 -0.52 10.08
N ILE A 214 -11.28 0.10 8.91
CA ILE A 214 -11.45 -0.58 7.62
C ILE A 214 -10.37 -1.64 7.39
N VAL A 215 -9.11 -1.36 7.73
CA VAL A 215 -8.00 -2.27 7.42
C VAL A 215 -8.10 -3.59 8.18
N PRO A 216 -8.31 -3.61 9.51
CA PRO A 216 -8.45 -4.87 10.23
C PRO A 216 -9.68 -5.65 9.76
N PHE A 217 -10.80 -4.97 9.52
CA PHE A 217 -12.02 -5.60 9.00
C PHE A 217 -11.80 -6.26 7.64
N MET A 218 -11.18 -5.55 6.70
CA MET A 218 -10.82 -6.08 5.37
C MET A 218 -9.89 -7.30 5.47
N ALA A 219 -8.86 -7.23 6.32
CA ALA A 219 -7.90 -8.32 6.49
C ALA A 219 -8.57 -9.58 7.06
N ILE A 220 -9.43 -9.44 8.08
CA ILE A 220 -10.16 -10.55 8.67
C ILE A 220 -11.08 -11.20 7.64
N LEU A 221 -11.87 -10.39 6.91
CA LEU A 221 -12.79 -10.89 5.89
C LEU A 221 -12.05 -11.67 4.80
N TYR A 222 -10.92 -11.14 4.34
CA TYR A 222 -10.09 -11.79 3.33
C TYR A 222 -9.56 -13.14 3.82
N ILE A 223 -8.96 -13.19 5.02
CA ILE A 223 -8.43 -14.42 5.60
C ILE A 223 -9.53 -15.46 5.81
N VAL A 224 -10.68 -15.05 6.34
CA VAL A 224 -11.82 -15.96 6.56
C VAL A 224 -12.30 -16.55 5.25
N THR A 225 -12.45 -15.73 4.21
CA THR A 225 -12.89 -16.20 2.88
C THR A 225 -11.90 -17.21 2.29
N VAL A 226 -10.60 -16.93 2.37
CA VAL A 226 -9.54 -17.86 1.91
C VAL A 226 -9.55 -19.16 2.71
N LEU A 227 -9.68 -19.10 4.05
CA LEU A 227 -9.77 -20.28 4.89
C LEU A 227 -10.99 -21.14 4.55
N VAL A 228 -12.16 -20.52 4.34
CA VAL A 228 -13.37 -21.22 3.91
C VAL A 228 -13.16 -21.90 2.55
N LEU A 229 -12.52 -21.22 1.59
CA LEU A 229 -12.21 -21.81 0.28
C LEU A 229 -11.24 -22.98 0.38
N ILE A 230 -10.21 -22.88 1.23
CA ILE A 230 -9.26 -23.99 1.46
C ILE A 230 -10.00 -25.17 2.08
N VAL A 231 -10.79 -24.95 3.13
CA VAL A 231 -11.54 -26.03 3.81
C VAL A 231 -12.54 -26.70 2.88
N THR A 232 -13.22 -25.95 2.04
CA THR A 232 -14.18 -26.51 1.07
C THR A 232 -13.53 -27.21 -0.13
N ASN A 233 -12.24 -26.95 -0.41
CA ASN A 233 -11.49 -27.59 -1.49
C ASN A 233 -10.42 -28.57 -1.00
N ILE A 234 -10.40 -28.91 0.30
CA ILE A 234 -9.44 -29.88 0.87
C ILE A 234 -9.69 -31.32 0.38
N GLU A 235 -10.84 -31.60 -0.25
CA GLU A 235 -11.20 -32.93 -0.80
C GLU A 235 -11.06 -33.07 -2.33
N LYS A 236 -10.12 -32.38 -2.97
CA LYS A 236 -9.74 -32.66 -4.37
C LYS A 236 -8.26 -32.94 -4.55
#